data_AF-A0A858BSD8-F1
#
_entry.id   AF-A0A858BSD8-F1
#
_cell.length_a   1.000
_cell.length_b   1.000
_cell.length_c   1.000
_cell.angle_alpha   90.00
_cell.angle_beta   90.00
_cell.angle_gamma   90.00
#
_symmetry.space_group_name_H-M   'P 1'
#
loop_
_entity.id
_entity.type
_entity.pdbx_description
1 polymer ?
#
loop_
_entity_poly.entity_id
_entity_poly.type
_entity_poly.pdbx_seq_one_letter_code
_entity_poly.pdbx_strand_id
1 'polypeptide(L)'
;MTPDYEFYTDVYFGNQITKADFPRLIARASAYLDGICNLQSAPPESAKMALCAVAEAWQTNEQGGDVVSQSVGSWSKSYAQKKIKTDDVRLTDAAKLYLGQYCNLTVRWV
;
A
#
# COMPACT_ATOMS: atom_id res chain seq x y z
N MET A 1 -7.72 -4.12 14.19
CA MET A 1 -6.29 -4.09 14.51
C MET A 1 -5.63 -3.01 13.65
N THR A 2 -5.74 -1.74 14.02
CA THR A 2 -5.13 -0.62 13.28
C THR A 2 -3.90 -0.12 14.04
N PRO A 3 -2.79 0.21 13.37
CA PRO A 3 -1.66 0.86 14.03
C PRO A 3 -2.01 2.31 14.40
N ASP A 4 -1.51 2.77 15.53
CA ASP A 4 -1.54 4.17 15.94
C ASP A 4 -0.32 4.92 15.39
N TYR A 5 -0.37 6.25 15.42
CA TYR A 5 0.74 7.08 14.92
C TYR A 5 2.04 6.82 15.70
N GLU A 6 1.95 6.56 17.01
CA GLU A 6 3.12 6.18 17.82
C GLU A 6 3.74 4.87 17.34
N PHE A 7 2.93 3.88 16.96
CA PHE A 7 3.44 2.64 16.39
C PHE A 7 4.15 2.88 15.05
N TYR A 8 3.60 3.78 14.23
CA TYR A 8 4.21 4.16 12.96
C TYR A 8 5.59 4.79 13.13
N THR A 9 5.76 5.68 14.11
CA THR A 9 7.02 6.40 14.33
C THR A 9 8.04 5.61 15.18
N ASP A 10 7.58 4.88 16.20
CA ASP A 10 8.44 4.28 17.23
C ASP A 10 8.78 2.81 16.93
N VAL A 11 7.90 2.09 16.22
CA VAL A 11 8.07 0.66 15.92
C VAL A 11 8.34 0.43 14.43
N TYR A 12 7.53 1.04 13.57
CA TYR A 12 7.69 0.93 12.11
C TYR A 12 8.75 1.91 11.57
N PHE A 13 9.11 2.95 12.34
CA PHE A 13 10.10 3.98 11.98
C PHE A 13 9.81 4.71 10.67
N GLY A 14 8.52 4.91 10.37
CA GLY A 14 8.08 5.63 9.18
C GLY A 14 8.14 7.15 9.37
N ASN A 15 8.42 7.88 8.28
CA ASN A 15 8.53 9.34 8.28
C ASN A 15 7.89 10.00 7.04
N GLN A 16 7.17 9.25 6.21
CA GLN A 16 6.50 9.77 5.02
C GLN A 16 5.13 10.40 5.37
N ILE A 17 4.39 9.79 6.30
CA ILE A 17 3.00 10.17 6.61
C ILE A 17 2.96 11.20 7.75
N THR A 18 2.22 12.29 7.54
CA THR A 18 1.93 13.27 8.60
C THR A 18 0.89 12.72 9.58
N LYS A 19 0.94 13.16 10.85
CA LYS A 19 -0.03 12.73 11.87
C LYS A 19 -1.49 13.01 11.49
N ALA A 20 -1.74 14.07 10.71
CA ALA A 20 -3.09 14.43 10.26
C ALA A 20 -3.62 13.47 9.17
N ASP A 21 -2.77 13.04 8.25
CA ASP A 21 -3.13 12.13 7.16
C ASP A 21 -3.10 10.66 7.57
N PHE A 22 -2.34 10.32 8.62
CA PHE A 22 -2.17 8.96 9.12
C PHE A 22 -3.49 8.17 9.29
N PRO A 23 -4.49 8.65 10.06
CA PRO A 23 -5.74 7.90 10.22
C PRO A 23 -6.49 7.71 8.90
N ARG A 24 -6.45 8.70 8.00
CA ARG A 24 -7.08 8.64 6.67
C ARG A 24 -6.44 7.56 5.81
N LEU A 25 -5.12 7.51 5.77
CA LEU A 25 -4.35 6.56 4.95
C LEU A 25 -4.41 5.13 5.50
N ILE A 26 -4.32 4.96 6.82
CA ILE A 26 -4.47 3.64 7.46
C ILE A 26 -5.86 3.07 7.24
N ALA A 27 -6.92 3.88 7.31
CA ALA A 27 -8.26 3.42 7.00
C ALA A 27 -8.37 2.89 5.56
N ARG A 28 -7.82 3.62 4.57
CA ARG A 28 -7.75 3.14 3.18
C ARG A 28 -6.93 1.87 3.02
N ALA A 29 -5.74 1.83 3.63
CA ALA A 29 -4.87 0.66 3.61
C ALA A 29 -5.55 -0.57 4.21
N SER A 30 -6.33 -0.40 5.28
CA SER A 30 -7.09 -1.50 5.90
C SER A 30 -8.18 -2.04 5.00
N ALA A 31 -8.96 -1.18 4.35
CA ALA A 31 -9.97 -1.60 3.40
C ALA A 31 -9.35 -2.33 2.20
N TYR A 32 -8.19 -1.87 1.72
CA TYR A 32 -7.46 -2.53 0.64
C TYR A 32 -6.96 -3.92 1.05
N LEU A 33 -6.32 -4.03 2.22
CA LEU A 33 -5.79 -5.29 2.73
C LEU A 33 -6.90 -6.30 3.03
N ASP A 34 -8.04 -5.87 3.56
CA ASP A 34 -9.18 -6.75 3.86
C ASP A 34 -9.71 -7.45 2.59
N GLY A 35 -9.65 -6.78 1.43
CA GLY A 35 -10.06 -7.34 0.15
C GLY A 35 -9.10 -8.35 -0.47
N ILE A 36 -7.81 -8.30 -0.11
CA ILE A 36 -6.77 -9.17 -0.71
C ILE A 36 -6.20 -10.19 0.28
N CYS A 37 -6.47 -10.01 1.57
CA CYS A 37 -5.81 -10.74 2.63
C CYS A 37 -6.65 -10.85 3.91
N ASN A 38 -6.67 -12.04 4.51
CA ASN A 38 -7.22 -12.21 5.85
C ASN A 38 -6.18 -11.82 6.92
N LEU A 39 -6.23 -10.56 7.38
CA LEU A 39 -5.35 -10.03 8.41
C LEU A 39 -5.43 -10.78 9.75
N GLN A 40 -6.51 -11.52 10.02
CA GLN A 40 -6.64 -12.34 11.25
C GLN A 40 -5.69 -13.54 11.27
N SER A 41 -5.23 -13.99 10.10
CA SER A 41 -4.27 -15.11 10.01
C SER A 41 -2.83 -14.68 10.26
N ALA A 42 -2.56 -13.37 10.24
CA ALA A 42 -1.23 -12.81 10.42
C ALA A 42 -1.01 -12.35 11.86
N PRO A 43 0.24 -12.31 12.34
CA PRO A 43 0.56 -11.73 13.63
C PRO A 43 0.08 -10.27 13.67
N PRO A 44 -0.46 -9.82 14.82
CA PRO A 44 -0.95 -8.47 14.99
C PRO A 44 0.07 -7.39 14.63
N GLU A 45 1.34 -7.64 14.90
CA GLU A 45 2.45 -6.74 14.62
C GLU A 45 2.77 -6.67 13.12
N SER A 46 2.87 -7.83 12.45
CA SER A 46 3.08 -7.90 11.00
C SER A 46 1.93 -7.26 10.21
N ALA A 47 0.68 -7.46 10.67
CA ALA A 47 -0.49 -6.82 10.10
C ALA A 47 -0.42 -5.28 10.23
N LYS A 48 -0.01 -4.77 11.39
CA LYS A 48 0.21 -3.34 11.62
C LYS A 48 1.32 -2.78 10.73
N MET A 49 2.44 -3.48 10.59
CA MET A 49 3.55 -3.07 9.70
C MET A 49 3.11 -3.04 8.23
N ALA A 50 2.34 -4.03 7.79
CA ALA A 50 1.80 -4.07 6.44
C ALA A 50 0.85 -2.89 6.16
N LEU A 51 -0.01 -2.55 7.12
CA LEU A 51 -0.89 -1.38 7.03
C LEU A 51 -0.10 -0.08 6.88
N CYS A 52 0.95 0.10 7.68
CA CYS A 52 1.85 1.26 7.57
C CYS A 52 2.51 1.33 6.19
N ALA A 53 3.07 0.20 5.71
CA ALA A 53 3.74 0.15 4.41
C ALA A 53 2.81 0.44 3.23
N VAL A 54 1.58 -0.10 3.27
CA VAL A 54 0.55 0.19 2.26
C VAL A 54 0.10 1.65 2.33
N ALA A 55 -0.04 2.22 3.52
CA ALA A 55 -0.38 3.63 3.70
C ALA A 55 0.69 4.58 3.14
N GLU A 56 1.98 4.27 3.32
CA GLU A 56 3.08 5.05 2.72
C GLU A 56 3.10 4.94 1.20
N ALA A 57 2.89 3.73 0.67
CA ALA A 57 2.76 3.52 -0.77
C ALA A 57 1.55 4.28 -1.33
N TRP A 58 0.44 4.34 -0.59
CA TRP A 58 -0.75 5.11 -0.96
C TRP A 58 -0.46 6.60 -1.01
N GLN A 59 0.21 7.14 0.01
CA GLN A 59 0.62 8.54 0.03
C GLN A 59 1.60 8.86 -1.10
N THR A 60 2.55 7.97 -1.37
CA THR A 60 3.50 8.10 -2.48
C THR A 60 2.77 8.09 -3.82
N ASN A 61 1.73 7.27 -3.96
CA ASN A 61 0.86 7.28 -5.13
C ASN A 61 0.03 8.57 -5.21
N GLU A 62 -0.47 9.13 -4.10
CA GLU A 62 -1.15 10.44 -4.09
C GLU A 62 -0.20 11.60 -4.42
N GLN A 63 1.05 11.57 -3.95
CA GLN A 63 2.03 12.64 -4.15
C GLN A 63 2.80 12.53 -5.48
N GLY A 64 3.03 11.32 -5.97
CA GLY A 64 3.72 11.02 -7.23
C GLY A 64 2.80 10.64 -8.39
N GLY A 65 1.48 10.63 -8.16
CA GLY A 65 0.47 10.19 -9.13
C GLY A 65 -0.17 11.31 -9.96
N ASP A 66 0.33 12.54 -9.87
CA ASP A 66 -0.02 13.61 -10.83
C ASP A 66 0.80 13.52 -12.12
N VAL A 67 0.99 12.31 -12.66
CA VAL A 67 1.16 12.07 -14.09
C VAL A 67 0.57 10.70 -14.37
N VAL A 68 -0.40 10.62 -15.27
CA VAL A 68 -1.10 9.40 -15.71
C VAL A 68 -2.26 8.93 -14.80
N SER A 69 -3.28 9.78 -14.60
CA SER A 69 -4.70 9.38 -14.75
C SER A 69 -5.67 10.53 -14.42
N GLN A 70 -5.52 11.66 -15.11
CA GLN A 70 -6.71 12.41 -15.50
C GLN A 70 -7.14 11.91 -16.88
N SER A 71 -8.42 11.60 -17.02
CA SER A 71 -8.99 10.74 -18.07
C SER A 71 -8.71 11.23 -19.49
N VAL A 72 -8.08 10.40 -20.33
CA VAL A 72 -8.19 10.50 -21.79
C VAL A 72 -8.40 9.11 -22.36
N GLY A 73 -9.50 8.94 -23.09
CA GLY A 73 -9.78 7.72 -23.83
C GLY A 73 -8.60 7.32 -24.72
N SER A 74 -8.44 6.01 -24.92
CA SER A 74 -7.67 5.38 -25.98
C SER A 74 -6.46 6.17 -26.51
N TRP A 75 -5.39 6.29 -25.73
CA TRP A 75 -4.08 6.49 -26.34
C TRP A 75 -2.95 5.84 -25.55
N SER A 76 -2.46 4.73 -26.11
CA SER A 76 -1.26 4.02 -25.67
C SER A 76 -0.02 4.78 -26.15
N LYS A 77 0.90 5.13 -25.24
CA LYS A 77 2.24 5.61 -25.62
C LYS A 77 3.32 4.83 -24.88
N SER A 78 3.90 3.87 -25.60
CA SER A 78 5.04 3.08 -25.18
C SER A 78 6.29 3.96 -25.07
N TYR A 79 6.76 4.20 -23.84
CA TYR A 79 8.12 4.63 -23.56
C TYR A 79 8.84 3.53 -22.77
N ALA A 80 10.06 3.21 -23.24
CA ALA A 80 11.01 2.21 -22.74
C ALA A 80 10.74 1.67 -21.33
N GLN A 81 10.39 0.37 -21.27
CA GLN A 81 9.89 -0.38 -20.12
C GLN A 81 10.89 -0.53 -18.96
N LYS A 82 11.17 0.54 -18.22
CA LYS A 82 11.55 0.39 -16.81
C LYS A 82 10.25 0.09 -16.07
N LYS A 83 9.87 -1.21 -15.97
CA LYS A 83 8.58 -1.72 -15.44
C LYS A 83 7.95 -0.70 -14.50
N ILE A 84 7.02 0.09 -15.02
CA ILE A 84 6.19 0.97 -14.21
C ILE A 84 5.40 -0.01 -13.36
N LYS A 85 5.79 -0.24 -12.10
CA LYS A 85 4.91 -0.91 -11.15
C LYS A 85 3.63 -0.07 -11.17
N THR A 86 2.49 -0.64 -11.55
CA THR A 86 1.19 0.01 -11.39
C THR A 86 1.03 0.39 -9.92
N ASP A 87 0.27 1.43 -9.61
CA ASP A 87 0.00 1.86 -8.22
C ASP A 87 -0.45 0.67 -7.34
N ASP A 88 -1.35 -0.19 -7.84
CA ASP A 88 -1.75 -1.46 -7.24
C ASP A 88 -0.59 -2.42 -6.95
N VAL A 89 0.38 -2.51 -7.87
CA VAL A 89 1.55 -3.38 -7.71
C VAL A 89 2.43 -2.88 -6.58
N ARG A 90 2.57 -1.55 -6.39
CA ARG A 90 3.32 -0.99 -5.27
C ARG A 90 2.64 -1.29 -3.93
N LEU A 91 1.32 -1.14 -3.87
CA LEU A 91 0.53 -1.44 -2.67
C LEU A 91 0.66 -2.94 -2.30
N THR A 92 0.50 -3.81 -3.29
CA THR A 92 0.62 -5.27 -3.09
C THR A 92 2.04 -5.69 -2.70
N ASP A 93 3.08 -5.09 -3.30
CA ASP A 93 4.49 -5.37 -2.99
C ASP A 93 4.85 -4.94 -1.56
N ALA A 94 4.36 -3.76 -1.13
CA ALA A 94 4.49 -3.29 0.24
C ALA A 94 3.81 -4.23 1.25
N ALA A 95 2.60 -4.70 0.94
CA ALA A 95 1.90 -5.68 1.77
C ALA A 95 2.65 -7.02 1.85
N LYS A 96 3.21 -7.50 0.73
CA LYS A 96 3.93 -8.78 0.64
C LYS A 96 5.16 -8.85 1.53
N LEU A 97 5.87 -7.74 1.73
CA LEU A 97 7.05 -7.71 2.59
C LEU A 97 6.74 -8.19 4.01
N TYR A 98 5.56 -7.88 4.52
CA TYR A 98 5.17 -8.19 5.90
C TYR A 98 4.17 -9.34 6.01
N LEU A 99 3.31 -9.52 5.00
CA LEU A 99 2.24 -10.53 5.00
C LEU A 99 2.50 -11.71 4.06
N GLY A 100 3.60 -11.71 3.28
CA GLY A 100 3.82 -12.73 2.24
C GLY A 100 3.89 -14.17 2.74
N GLN A 101 4.22 -14.39 4.02
CA GLN A 101 4.22 -15.71 4.67
C GLN A 101 2.83 -16.17 5.13
N TYR A 102 1.93 -15.21 5.40
CA TYR A 102 0.59 -15.45 5.96
C TYR A 102 -0.50 -15.31 4.91
N CYS A 103 -0.17 -14.68 3.79
CA CYS A 103 -1.11 -14.26 2.80
C CYS A 103 -0.59 -14.54 1.41
N ASN A 104 -1.34 -15.35 0.66
CA ASN A 104 -1.00 -15.67 -0.70
C ASN A 104 -1.44 -14.54 -1.63
N LEU A 105 -0.70 -13.44 -1.58
CA LEU A 105 -0.90 -12.22 -2.37
C LEU A 105 -0.53 -12.42 -3.85
N THR A 106 -0.67 -13.64 -4.39
CA THR A 106 -0.37 -13.92 -5.79
C THR A 106 -1.25 -13.03 -6.64
N VAL A 107 -0.63 -12.09 -7.35
CA VAL A 107 -1.32 -11.26 -8.34
C VAL A 107 -1.77 -12.23 -9.42
N ARG A 108 -3.04 -12.65 -9.36
CA ARG A 108 -3.67 -13.37 -10.46
C ARG A 108 -3.91 -12.32 -11.53
N TRP A 109 -2.99 -12.21 -12.46
CA TRP A 109 -3.28 -11.60 -13.75
C TRP A 109 -4.36 -12.46 -14.40
N VAL A 110 -5.57 -11.91 -14.52
CA VAL A 110 -6.55 -12.41 -15.49
C VAL A 110 -6.23 -11.81 -16.85
#